data_AF-Q6INP6-F1
#
_entry.id   AF-Q6INP6-F1
#
_cell.length_a   1.000
_cell.length_b   1.000
_cell.length_c   1.000
_cell.angle_alpha   90.00
_cell.angle_beta   90.00
_cell.angle_gamma   90.00
#
_symmetry.space_group_name_H-M   'P 1'
#
loop_
_entity.id
_entity.type
_entity.pdbx_description
1 polymer ?
#
loop_
_entity_poly.entity_id
_entity_poly.type
_entity_poly.pdbx_seq_one_letter_code
_entity_poly.pdbx_strand_id
1 'polypeptide(L)'
;MPPSLDWGKLMKVDPDALPNQERIANEMQATISKVKSIDIKDEPNENLIQLFRISQSLMTLKAQEVQLLLEEAEKANEEQLKIENQLRNRVKRLENEIEMAQLSTGSRDSRFLREEIRQLEEQLRQSERELKDMANELEREKQVNEQLALRNEETDNENSKLRRENEQLRQDVIDYQRQIDSQRETLMARSRGQDLKSLLSQKNMELVKYLDEIQGLSEANEKLEVQNQELTKHLEYSVQEMEKMTDEYNKMKLMVQHSDGIMDRLRKEKEQHRLQVQELAEQLKAKNEEDDPVMRAVNAKVDEWKIILASKDDEISDYQKKIIDLREKIKIAQLDADKSSVLALQQALQEKDNQVKMLTEKLEQHTHEMESNTFHIEKLKLQFQTEKGVSGHIESKRAEELVGMLNILDKRVKESERIAKLSESDAREKDKDLVEALRRMREYESGVYGLVEAVAEINELKTQIKIRDQEIESSIKDINKLHLKLNDILDENEELKDRLGLDPKTAIDLTGFKNIKVLKEQQYRAENQVLSKEVESLEEERINLKKQIRKLAQEKGKRAACLGLTADDLNLSVDSPEDQKSKKKKLSSSIALDHSEGMVKLTVMIYNKNKLPDPN
;
A
#
# COMPACT_ATOMS: atom_id res chain seq x y z
N MET A 1 67.94 33.78 -53.34
CA MET A 1 67.61 35.21 -53.33
C MET A 1 66.27 35.39 -52.62
N PRO A 2 66.01 36.53 -51.95
CA PRO A 2 64.63 36.90 -51.62
C PRO A 2 63.84 37.13 -52.93
N PRO A 3 62.50 37.03 -52.92
CA PRO A 3 61.70 37.43 -54.08
C PRO A 3 61.87 38.95 -54.29
N SER A 4 62.41 39.33 -55.44
CA SER A 4 62.41 40.72 -55.90
C SER A 4 60.96 41.22 -56.00
N LEU A 5 60.72 42.48 -55.61
CA LEU A 5 59.38 43.03 -55.58
C LEU A 5 58.78 43.08 -56.99
N ASP A 6 57.58 42.52 -57.18
CA ASP A 6 56.92 42.49 -58.49
C ASP A 6 56.20 43.83 -58.74
N TRP A 7 56.99 44.84 -59.11
CA TRP A 7 56.50 46.16 -59.50
C TRP A 7 55.50 46.08 -60.67
N GLY A 8 55.62 45.08 -61.55
CA GLY A 8 54.69 44.82 -62.64
C GLY A 8 53.30 44.34 -62.19
N LYS A 9 53.16 43.90 -60.94
CA LYS A 9 51.88 43.68 -60.24
C LYS A 9 51.47 44.89 -59.39
N LEU A 10 52.37 45.45 -58.58
CA LEU A 10 52.07 46.61 -57.71
C LEU A 10 51.55 47.82 -58.50
N MET A 11 52.15 48.13 -59.65
CA MET A 11 51.71 49.24 -60.52
C MET A 11 50.39 48.96 -61.27
N LYS A 12 49.80 47.76 -61.11
CA LYS A 12 48.46 47.41 -61.63
C LYS A 12 47.39 47.31 -60.54
N VAL A 13 47.78 47.36 -59.26
CA VAL A 13 46.82 47.40 -58.15
C VAL A 13 46.37 48.85 -57.98
N ASP A 14 45.08 49.07 -58.16
CA ASP A 14 44.41 50.32 -57.84
C ASP A 14 44.27 50.45 -56.30
N PRO A 15 44.90 51.45 -55.65
CA PRO A 15 44.82 51.64 -54.20
C PRO A 15 43.42 51.98 -53.71
N ASP A 16 42.58 52.59 -54.55
CA ASP A 16 41.25 53.08 -54.17
C ASP A 16 40.18 51.97 -54.30
N ALA A 17 40.39 51.02 -55.23
CA ALA A 17 39.56 49.83 -55.36
C ALA A 17 39.90 48.71 -54.33
N LEU A 18 41.09 48.77 -53.73
CA LEU A 18 41.64 47.72 -52.85
C LEU A 18 40.75 47.32 -51.65
N PRO A 19 40.02 48.22 -50.96
CA PRO A 19 39.10 47.85 -49.88
C PRO A 19 37.99 46.88 -50.31
N ASN A 20 37.58 46.91 -51.58
CA ASN A 20 36.55 46.03 -52.12
C ASN A 20 37.10 44.69 -52.66
N GLN A 21 38.40 44.42 -52.48
CA GLN A 21 39.11 43.30 -53.11
C GLN A 21 39.92 42.49 -52.08
N GLU A 22 39.24 41.97 -51.05
CA GLU A 22 39.82 41.26 -49.89
C GLU A 22 40.99 40.31 -50.22
N ARG A 23 40.87 39.47 -51.25
CA ARG A 23 41.95 38.55 -51.68
C ARG A 23 43.21 39.29 -52.13
N ILE A 24 43.05 40.33 -52.95
CA ILE A 24 44.16 41.15 -53.45
C ILE A 24 44.72 42.01 -52.32
N ALA A 25 43.88 42.52 -51.41
CA ALA A 25 44.33 43.21 -50.21
C ALA A 25 45.21 42.32 -49.31
N ASN A 26 44.79 41.08 -49.05
CA ASN A 26 45.56 40.12 -48.27
C ASN A 26 46.86 39.68 -48.97
N GLU A 27 46.84 39.47 -50.30
CA GLU A 27 48.05 39.20 -51.11
C GLU A 27 49.04 40.38 -51.10
N MET A 28 48.53 41.62 -51.23
CA MET A 28 49.37 42.82 -51.15
C MET A 28 49.92 43.03 -49.74
N GLN A 29 49.14 42.82 -48.68
CA GLN A 29 49.64 42.86 -47.30
C GLN A 29 50.73 41.81 -47.08
N ALA A 30 50.53 40.58 -47.55
CA ALA A 30 51.52 39.49 -47.49
C ALA A 30 52.76 39.74 -48.37
N THR A 31 52.73 40.72 -49.26
CA THR A 31 53.85 41.13 -50.11
C THR A 31 54.59 42.33 -49.48
N ILE A 32 53.86 43.37 -49.10
CA ILE A 32 54.38 44.63 -48.53
C ILE A 32 55.02 44.37 -47.15
N SER A 33 54.47 43.48 -46.33
CA SER A 33 55.08 43.06 -45.05
C SER A 33 56.45 42.38 -45.17
N LYS A 34 56.90 42.03 -46.39
CA LYS A 34 58.20 41.39 -46.66
C LYS A 34 59.23 42.35 -47.30
N VAL A 35 58.82 43.56 -47.68
CA VAL A 35 59.67 44.60 -48.25
C VAL A 35 60.73 45.02 -47.23
N LYS A 36 62.00 45.16 -47.66
CA LYS A 36 63.09 45.68 -46.84
C LYS A 36 63.67 46.94 -47.49
N SER A 37 64.33 47.77 -46.69
CA SER A 37 64.98 49.02 -47.14
C SER A 37 66.01 48.84 -48.27
N ILE A 38 66.45 47.61 -48.58
CA ILE A 38 67.34 47.31 -49.71
C ILE A 38 66.55 47.32 -51.03
N ASP A 39 65.30 46.82 -51.01
CA ASP A 39 64.46 46.57 -52.20
C ASP A 39 63.79 47.86 -52.75
N ILE A 40 64.25 49.04 -52.30
CA ILE A 40 63.61 50.35 -52.50
C ILE A 40 64.64 51.42 -52.93
N LYS A 41 65.96 51.17 -52.82
CA LYS A 41 66.98 52.23 -52.87
C LYS A 41 67.13 52.94 -54.21
N ASP A 42 66.97 52.21 -55.31
CA ASP A 42 67.29 52.67 -56.66
C ASP A 42 66.02 52.74 -57.55
N GLU A 43 64.84 52.70 -56.92
CA GLU A 43 63.53 52.68 -57.58
C GLU A 43 63.00 54.09 -57.90
N PRO A 44 62.26 54.29 -59.01
CA PRO A 44 61.73 55.59 -59.38
C PRO A 44 60.64 56.05 -58.42
N ASN A 45 60.53 57.38 -58.22
CA ASN A 45 59.56 58.00 -57.30
C ASN A 45 58.11 57.53 -57.53
N GLU A 46 57.72 57.19 -58.76
CA GLU A 46 56.38 56.66 -59.08
C GLU A 46 56.11 55.30 -58.42
N ASN A 47 57.07 54.37 -58.46
CA ASN A 47 57.00 53.09 -57.76
C ASN A 47 56.88 53.29 -56.24
N LEU A 48 57.64 54.26 -55.70
CA LEU A 48 57.61 54.61 -54.27
C LEU A 48 56.27 55.21 -53.84
N ILE A 49 55.71 56.11 -54.65
CA ILE A 49 54.40 56.73 -54.42
C ILE A 49 53.29 55.67 -54.50
N GLN A 50 53.34 54.74 -55.45
CA GLN A 50 52.35 53.68 -55.56
C GLN A 50 52.44 52.68 -54.40
N LEU A 51 53.64 52.27 -54.00
CA LEU A 51 53.84 51.44 -52.81
C LEU A 51 53.31 52.13 -51.54
N PHE A 52 53.57 53.43 -51.39
CA PHE A 52 53.03 54.22 -50.28
C PHE A 52 51.51 54.28 -50.31
N ARG A 53 50.88 54.52 -51.48
CA ARG A 53 49.41 54.54 -51.61
C ARG A 53 48.78 53.19 -51.28
N ILE A 54 49.30 52.08 -51.82
CA ILE A 54 48.79 50.73 -51.51
C ILE A 54 48.97 50.44 -50.01
N SER A 55 50.11 50.78 -49.42
CA SER A 55 50.35 50.65 -47.98
C SER A 55 49.37 51.51 -47.15
N GLN A 56 49.09 52.75 -47.58
CA GLN A 56 48.13 53.65 -46.94
C GLN A 56 46.71 53.08 -47.00
N SER A 57 46.25 52.61 -48.17
CA SER A 57 44.95 51.96 -48.33
C SER A 57 44.83 50.70 -47.47
N LEU A 58 45.87 49.86 -47.41
CA LEU A 58 45.91 48.70 -46.51
C LEU A 58 45.91 49.10 -45.03
N MET A 59 46.58 50.18 -44.64
CA MET A 59 46.54 50.68 -43.26
C MET A 59 45.14 51.20 -42.90
N THR A 60 44.44 51.91 -43.79
CA THR A 60 43.05 52.33 -43.54
C THR A 60 42.09 51.14 -43.49
N LEU A 61 42.28 50.14 -44.36
CA LEU A 61 41.50 48.90 -44.38
C LEU A 61 41.70 48.10 -43.08
N LYS A 62 42.94 47.91 -42.62
CA LYS A 62 43.21 47.21 -41.35
C LYS A 62 42.81 48.03 -40.11
N ALA A 63 42.80 49.37 -40.18
CA ALA A 63 42.19 50.19 -39.13
C ALA A 63 40.68 49.99 -39.06
N GLN A 64 39.99 49.87 -40.20
CA GLN A 64 38.56 49.57 -40.27
C GLN A 64 38.24 48.15 -39.79
N GLU A 65 39.02 47.13 -40.17
CA GLU A 65 38.88 45.77 -39.62
C GLU A 65 39.02 45.75 -38.09
N VAL A 66 40.05 46.41 -37.56
CA VAL A 66 40.27 46.48 -36.10
C VAL A 66 39.14 47.25 -35.41
N GLN A 67 38.61 48.31 -36.00
CA GLN A 67 37.45 49.01 -35.45
C GLN A 67 36.20 48.11 -35.43
N LEU A 68 35.90 47.40 -36.53
CA LEU A 68 34.76 46.48 -36.60
C LEU A 68 34.89 45.36 -35.56
N LEU A 69 36.07 44.76 -35.41
CA LEU A 69 36.33 43.72 -34.40
C LEU A 69 36.22 44.26 -32.97
N LEU A 70 36.59 45.52 -32.72
CA LEU A 70 36.37 46.17 -31.42
C LEU A 70 34.88 46.43 -31.18
N GLU A 71 34.14 46.94 -32.16
CA GLU A 71 32.70 47.14 -32.03
C GLU A 71 31.93 45.82 -31.85
N GLU A 72 32.35 44.74 -32.50
CA GLU A 72 31.80 43.39 -32.29
C GLU A 72 32.12 42.85 -30.89
N ALA A 73 33.35 43.04 -30.40
CA ALA A 73 33.74 42.67 -29.04
C ALA A 73 32.99 43.49 -27.97
N GLU A 74 32.76 44.80 -28.22
CA GLU A 74 31.96 45.65 -27.34
C GLU A 74 30.48 45.22 -27.33
N LYS A 75 29.88 44.90 -28.49
CA LYS A 75 28.51 44.36 -28.58
C LYS A 75 28.39 43.02 -27.84
N ALA A 76 29.34 42.10 -28.05
CA ALA A 76 29.36 40.81 -27.34
C ALA A 76 29.54 40.97 -25.82
N ASN A 77 30.38 41.92 -25.38
CA ASN A 77 30.56 42.25 -23.96
C ASN A 77 29.31 42.92 -23.37
N GLU A 78 28.62 43.79 -24.10
CA GLU A 78 27.31 44.32 -23.70
C GLU A 78 26.26 43.22 -23.56
N GLU A 79 26.19 42.27 -24.50
CA GLU A 79 25.27 41.13 -24.43
C GLU A 79 25.59 40.20 -23.26
N GLN A 80 26.86 39.89 -23.04
CA GLN A 80 27.33 39.17 -21.86
C GLN A 80 26.96 39.91 -20.57
N LEU A 81 27.13 41.23 -20.51
CA LEU A 81 26.76 42.03 -19.33
C LEU A 81 25.24 42.12 -19.14
N LYS A 82 24.45 42.14 -20.22
CA LYS A 82 22.97 42.05 -20.17
C LYS A 82 22.54 40.69 -19.61
N ILE A 83 23.14 39.59 -20.08
CA ILE A 83 22.90 38.22 -19.57
C ILE A 83 23.35 38.09 -18.10
N GLU A 84 24.54 38.60 -17.75
CA GLU A 84 25.03 38.56 -16.36
C GLU A 84 24.13 39.37 -15.43
N ASN A 85 23.64 40.54 -15.84
CA ASN A 85 22.66 41.30 -15.07
C ASN A 85 21.31 40.59 -14.97
N GLN A 86 20.83 39.91 -16.02
CA GLN A 86 19.63 39.08 -15.95
C GLN A 86 19.81 37.92 -14.95
N LEU A 87 20.96 37.22 -14.99
CA LEU A 87 21.29 36.15 -14.07
C LEU A 87 21.43 36.64 -12.62
N ARG A 88 22.19 37.72 -12.37
CA ARG A 88 22.29 38.38 -11.05
C ARG A 88 20.92 38.81 -10.52
N ASN A 89 20.05 39.33 -11.38
CA ASN A 89 18.69 39.68 -11.00
C ASN A 89 17.81 38.44 -10.74
N ARG A 90 17.99 37.32 -11.46
CA ARG A 90 17.25 36.08 -11.15
C ARG A 90 17.75 35.43 -9.87
N VAL A 91 19.07 35.46 -9.61
CA VAL A 91 19.67 35.03 -8.33
C VAL A 91 19.09 35.85 -7.18
N LYS A 92 19.13 37.19 -7.24
CA LYS A 92 18.51 38.04 -6.22
C LYS A 92 17.01 37.79 -6.00
N ARG A 93 16.27 37.49 -7.07
CA ARG A 93 14.86 37.08 -6.93
C ARG A 93 14.73 35.73 -6.22
N LEU A 94 15.53 34.74 -6.57
CA LEU A 94 15.56 33.42 -5.90
C LEU A 94 16.01 33.52 -4.44
N GLU A 95 16.99 34.36 -4.13
CA GLU A 95 17.44 34.65 -2.76
C GLU A 95 16.30 35.27 -1.94
N ASN A 96 15.62 36.29 -2.47
CA ASN A 96 14.43 36.89 -1.84
C ASN A 96 13.24 35.92 -1.75
N GLU A 97 13.01 35.08 -2.77
CA GLU A 97 11.98 34.03 -2.78
C GLU A 97 12.25 32.99 -1.67
N ILE A 98 13.52 32.63 -1.43
CA ILE A 98 13.95 31.73 -0.36
C ILE A 98 13.84 32.39 1.01
N GLU A 99 14.27 33.65 1.17
CA GLU A 99 14.13 34.41 2.43
C GLU A 99 12.65 34.57 2.81
N MET A 100 11.80 34.95 1.86
CA MET A 100 10.35 35.03 2.05
C MET A 100 9.72 33.65 2.32
N ALA A 101 10.20 32.57 1.70
CA ALA A 101 9.72 31.21 2.00
C ALA A 101 10.13 30.75 3.41
N GLN A 102 11.31 31.14 3.91
CA GLN A 102 11.74 30.88 5.29
C GLN A 102 10.88 31.67 6.29
N LEU A 103 10.64 32.96 6.04
CA LEU A 103 9.75 33.80 6.84
C LEU A 103 8.28 33.33 6.79
N SER A 104 7.81 32.81 5.65
CA SER A 104 6.45 32.29 5.47
C SER A 104 6.28 30.79 5.80
N THR A 105 7.21 30.22 6.59
CA THR A 105 6.97 28.94 7.28
C THR A 105 5.78 29.00 8.26
N GLY A 106 5.25 30.19 8.53
CA GLY A 106 3.98 30.47 9.22
C GLY A 106 2.69 30.04 8.49
N SER A 107 2.54 28.74 8.17
CA SER A 107 1.26 28.03 7.93
C SER A 107 0.39 28.39 6.71
N ARG A 108 0.55 29.56 6.07
CA ARG A 108 -0.39 30.06 5.05
C ARG A 108 0.03 29.81 3.60
N ASP A 109 1.15 30.37 3.14
CA ASP A 109 1.52 30.35 1.72
C ASP A 109 1.91 28.96 1.22
N SER A 110 2.41 28.11 2.12
CA SER A 110 2.69 26.69 1.86
C SER A 110 1.45 25.88 1.45
N ARG A 111 0.22 26.42 1.56
CA ARG A 111 -0.99 25.80 0.98
C ARG A 111 -1.28 26.32 -0.43
N PHE A 112 -1.07 27.62 -0.67
CA PHE A 112 -1.29 28.23 -1.98
C PHE A 112 -0.38 27.61 -3.04
N LEU A 113 0.93 27.52 -2.75
CA LEU A 113 1.91 26.91 -3.66
C LEU A 113 1.61 25.42 -3.95
N ARG A 114 1.05 24.67 -2.99
CA ARG A 114 0.64 23.27 -3.22
C ARG A 114 -0.58 23.16 -4.14
N GLU A 115 -1.52 24.09 -4.02
CA GLU A 115 -2.71 24.14 -4.87
C GLU A 115 -2.37 24.65 -6.29
N GLU A 116 -1.43 25.60 -6.40
CA GLU A 116 -0.87 26.05 -7.68
C GLU A 116 -0.09 24.93 -8.39
N ILE A 117 0.77 24.19 -7.67
CA ILE A 117 1.43 22.97 -8.18
C ILE A 117 0.37 21.94 -8.61
N ARG A 118 -0.67 21.70 -7.82
CA ARG A 118 -1.75 20.75 -8.16
C ARG A 118 -2.51 21.17 -9.43
N GLN A 119 -2.71 22.46 -9.65
CA GLN A 119 -3.36 22.99 -10.87
C GLN A 119 -2.44 22.89 -12.10
N LEU A 120 -1.15 23.17 -11.95
CA LEU A 120 -0.16 22.96 -13.01
C LEU A 120 0.01 21.48 -13.36
N GLU A 121 -0.01 20.58 -12.38
CA GLU A 121 -0.04 19.13 -12.61
C GLU A 121 -1.30 18.68 -13.34
N GLU A 122 -2.49 19.19 -12.99
CA GLU A 122 -3.73 18.82 -13.70
C GLU A 122 -3.73 19.34 -15.15
N GLN A 123 -3.23 20.56 -15.37
CA GLN A 123 -3.04 21.14 -16.71
C GLN A 123 -2.01 20.34 -17.54
N LEU A 124 -0.88 19.95 -16.95
CA LEU A 124 0.11 19.11 -17.61
C LEU A 124 -0.50 17.75 -18.00
N ARG A 125 -1.17 17.07 -17.06
CA ARG A 125 -1.87 15.80 -17.31
C ARG A 125 -2.98 15.95 -18.35
N GLN A 126 -3.62 17.11 -18.47
CA GLN A 126 -4.60 17.37 -19.52
C GLN A 126 -3.91 17.55 -20.89
N SER A 127 -2.83 18.33 -20.96
CA SER A 127 -2.05 18.48 -22.20
C SER A 127 -1.42 17.16 -22.66
N GLU A 128 -0.97 16.29 -21.73
CA GLU A 128 -0.51 14.93 -22.02
C GLU A 128 -1.64 14.03 -22.58
N ARG A 129 -2.88 14.18 -22.09
CA ARG A 129 -4.06 13.50 -22.65
C ARG A 129 -4.36 14.00 -24.07
N GLU A 130 -4.40 15.31 -24.26
CA GLU A 130 -4.66 15.94 -25.57
C GLU A 130 -3.58 15.59 -26.61
N LEU A 131 -2.29 15.60 -26.23
CA LEU A 131 -1.18 15.15 -27.08
C LEU A 131 -1.29 13.67 -27.45
N LYS A 132 -1.69 12.81 -26.49
CA LYS A 132 -1.90 11.39 -26.75
C LYS A 132 -3.08 11.16 -27.71
N ASP A 133 -4.18 11.88 -27.55
CA ASP A 133 -5.35 11.73 -28.40
C ASP A 133 -5.10 12.29 -29.81
N MET A 134 -4.39 13.41 -29.95
CA MET A 134 -3.89 13.90 -31.25
C MET A 134 -2.90 12.92 -31.91
N ALA A 135 -2.02 12.26 -31.14
CA ALA A 135 -1.13 11.24 -31.68
C ALA A 135 -1.89 9.98 -32.14
N ASN A 136 -2.93 9.58 -31.41
CA ASN A 136 -3.84 8.49 -31.82
C ASN A 136 -4.58 8.83 -33.12
N GLU A 137 -5.04 10.08 -33.28
CA GLU A 137 -5.76 10.51 -34.48
C GLU A 137 -4.85 10.63 -35.69
N LEU A 138 -3.65 11.20 -35.53
CA LEU A 138 -2.62 11.21 -36.58
C LEU A 138 -2.24 9.80 -37.05
N GLU A 139 -2.27 8.81 -36.15
CA GLU A 139 -2.03 7.41 -36.52
C GLU A 139 -3.20 6.80 -37.32
N ARG A 140 -4.45 7.18 -37.03
CA ARG A 140 -5.62 6.84 -37.86
C ARG A 140 -5.54 7.50 -39.23
N GLU A 141 -5.19 8.78 -39.30
CA GLU A 141 -5.01 9.51 -40.56
C GLU A 141 -3.95 8.84 -41.45
N LYS A 142 -2.81 8.41 -40.87
CA LYS A 142 -1.80 7.62 -41.61
C LYS A 142 -2.38 6.33 -42.18
N GLN A 143 -3.08 5.54 -41.36
CA GLN A 143 -3.65 4.25 -41.79
C GLN A 143 -4.70 4.44 -42.90
N VAL A 144 -5.53 5.48 -42.82
CA VAL A 144 -6.47 5.84 -43.89
C VAL A 144 -5.73 6.31 -45.14
N ASN A 145 -4.68 7.12 -45.00
CA ASN A 145 -3.88 7.61 -46.12
C ASN A 145 -3.08 6.50 -46.82
N GLU A 146 -2.62 5.49 -46.08
CA GLU A 146 -1.98 4.27 -46.62
C GLU A 146 -2.99 3.41 -47.39
N GLN A 147 -4.20 3.22 -46.87
CA GLN A 147 -5.30 2.57 -47.59
C GLN A 147 -5.70 3.32 -48.87
N LEU A 148 -5.71 4.66 -48.85
CA LEU A 148 -5.96 5.48 -50.03
C LEU A 148 -4.81 5.41 -51.03
N ALA A 149 -3.55 5.31 -50.58
CA ALA A 149 -2.40 5.12 -51.45
C ALA A 149 -2.45 3.77 -52.18
N LEU A 150 -2.71 2.68 -51.45
CA LEU A 150 -2.90 1.34 -52.03
C LEU A 150 -4.04 1.33 -53.04
N ARG A 151 -5.20 1.91 -52.70
CA ARG A 151 -6.36 2.00 -53.61
C ARG A 151 -6.06 2.83 -54.87
N ASN A 152 -5.29 3.91 -54.75
CA ASN A 152 -4.85 4.68 -55.90
C ASN A 152 -3.94 3.83 -56.80
N GLU A 153 -2.97 3.10 -56.24
CA GLU A 153 -2.09 2.18 -56.98
C GLU A 153 -2.89 1.06 -57.67
N GLU A 154 -3.91 0.50 -57.03
CA GLU A 154 -4.86 -0.44 -57.66
C GLU A 154 -5.53 0.19 -58.90
N THR A 155 -6.12 1.38 -58.74
CA THR A 155 -6.81 2.05 -59.86
C THR A 155 -5.87 2.49 -60.99
N ASP A 156 -4.63 2.89 -60.70
CA ASP A 156 -3.62 3.20 -61.73
C ASP A 156 -3.13 1.94 -62.45
N ASN A 157 -3.03 0.81 -61.75
CA ASN A 157 -2.75 -0.49 -62.36
C ASN A 157 -3.90 -0.94 -63.28
N GLU A 158 -5.16 -0.76 -62.88
CA GLU A 158 -6.33 -0.99 -63.74
C GLU A 158 -6.36 -0.05 -64.95
N ASN A 159 -6.11 1.24 -64.77
CA ASN A 159 -5.97 2.23 -65.83
C ASN A 159 -4.85 1.84 -66.82
N SER A 160 -3.73 1.30 -66.31
CA SER A 160 -2.62 0.77 -67.11
C SER A 160 -3.00 -0.48 -67.92
N LYS A 161 -3.83 -1.39 -67.38
CA LYS A 161 -4.38 -2.55 -68.10
C LYS A 161 -5.34 -2.09 -69.21
N LEU A 162 -6.35 -1.30 -68.85
CA LEU A 162 -7.37 -0.77 -69.78
C LEU A 162 -6.74 0.05 -70.92
N ARG A 163 -5.64 0.78 -70.68
CA ARG A 163 -4.88 1.47 -71.74
C ARG A 163 -4.22 0.51 -72.72
N ARG A 164 -3.65 -0.60 -72.25
CA ARG A 164 -3.04 -1.63 -73.12
C ARG A 164 -4.10 -2.35 -73.93
N GLU A 165 -5.22 -2.69 -73.30
CA GLU A 165 -6.39 -3.29 -73.96
C GLU A 165 -6.99 -2.34 -75.02
N ASN A 166 -7.11 -1.04 -74.72
CA ASN A 166 -7.60 -0.06 -75.70
C ASN A 166 -6.67 0.07 -76.90
N GLU A 167 -5.35 0.03 -76.69
CA GLU A 167 -4.37 0.10 -77.78
C GLU A 167 -4.31 -1.20 -78.59
N GLN A 168 -4.47 -2.37 -77.95
CA GLN A 168 -4.64 -3.65 -78.64
C GLN A 168 -5.91 -3.64 -79.51
N LEU A 169 -7.06 -3.24 -78.96
CA LEU A 169 -8.32 -3.17 -79.71
C LEU A 169 -8.24 -2.18 -80.90
N ARG A 170 -7.44 -1.11 -80.81
CA ARG A 170 -7.17 -0.22 -81.96
C ARG A 170 -6.35 -0.93 -83.03
N GLN A 171 -5.34 -1.70 -82.65
CA GLN A 171 -4.55 -2.49 -83.59
C GLN A 171 -5.41 -3.58 -84.25
N ASP A 172 -6.25 -4.28 -83.48
CA ASP A 172 -7.21 -5.26 -84.00
C ASP A 172 -8.18 -4.61 -85.00
N VAL A 173 -8.70 -3.42 -84.71
CA VAL A 173 -9.54 -2.65 -85.66
C VAL A 173 -8.80 -2.28 -86.96
N ILE A 174 -7.51 -1.91 -86.88
CA ILE A 174 -6.67 -1.64 -88.06
C ILE A 174 -6.49 -2.91 -88.91
N ASP A 175 -6.27 -4.06 -88.29
CA ASP A 175 -6.05 -5.32 -88.99
C ASP A 175 -7.36 -5.95 -89.51
N TYR A 176 -8.49 -5.79 -88.81
CA TYR A 176 -9.82 -6.09 -89.36
C TYR A 176 -10.15 -5.19 -90.56
N GLN A 177 -9.80 -3.90 -90.54
CA GLN A 177 -10.00 -3.01 -91.69
C GLN A 177 -9.20 -3.48 -92.91
N ARG A 178 -7.91 -3.83 -92.71
CA ARG A 178 -7.05 -4.45 -93.75
C ARG A 178 -7.63 -5.78 -94.26
N GLN A 179 -8.19 -6.60 -93.38
CA GLN A 179 -8.83 -7.86 -93.74
C GLN A 179 -10.11 -7.63 -94.56
N ILE A 180 -10.94 -6.66 -94.19
CA ILE A 180 -12.16 -6.27 -94.93
C ILE A 180 -11.80 -5.78 -96.33
N ASP A 181 -10.77 -4.95 -96.49
CA ASP A 181 -10.41 -4.42 -97.80
C ASP A 181 -9.75 -5.47 -98.72
N SER A 182 -8.93 -6.38 -98.18
CA SER A 182 -8.43 -7.54 -98.94
C SER A 182 -9.52 -8.57 -99.27
N GLN A 183 -10.54 -8.73 -98.41
CA GLN A 183 -11.72 -9.53 -98.72
C GLN A 183 -12.59 -8.86 -99.79
N ARG A 184 -12.76 -7.53 -99.78
CA ARG A 184 -13.44 -6.78 -100.85
C ARG A 184 -12.73 -6.96 -102.18
N GLU A 185 -11.40 -6.83 -102.22
CA GLU A 185 -10.60 -7.07 -103.42
C GLU A 185 -10.75 -8.53 -103.92
N THR A 186 -10.70 -9.51 -103.01
CA THR A 186 -10.91 -10.93 -103.32
C THR A 186 -12.34 -11.23 -103.81
N LEU A 187 -13.36 -10.57 -103.26
CA LEU A 187 -14.76 -10.71 -103.68
C LEU A 187 -15.00 -10.04 -105.04
N MET A 188 -14.38 -8.90 -105.32
CA MET A 188 -14.40 -8.26 -106.64
C MET A 188 -13.71 -9.14 -107.71
N ALA A 189 -12.69 -9.90 -107.33
CA ALA A 189 -12.10 -10.93 -108.19
C ALA A 189 -13.02 -12.15 -108.40
N ARG A 190 -13.61 -12.70 -107.34
CA ARG A 190 -14.50 -13.89 -107.41
C ARG A 190 -15.88 -13.62 -108.01
N SER A 191 -16.41 -12.41 -107.88
CA SER A 191 -17.71 -12.02 -108.44
C SER A 191 -17.77 -12.04 -109.97
N ARG A 192 -16.64 -12.28 -110.66
CA ARG A 192 -16.59 -12.51 -112.11
C ARG A 192 -16.98 -13.92 -112.55
N GLY A 193 -17.23 -14.87 -111.64
CA GLY A 193 -17.95 -16.09 -112.00
C GLY A 193 -17.86 -17.24 -110.98
N GLN A 194 -19.01 -17.61 -110.39
CA GLN A 194 -19.23 -18.92 -109.76
C GLN A 194 -20.73 -19.19 -109.59
N ASP A 195 -21.14 -20.46 -109.74
CA ASP A 195 -22.56 -20.86 -109.71
C ASP A 195 -23.15 -20.89 -108.29
N LEU A 196 -24.32 -20.25 -108.12
CA LEU A 196 -25.00 -20.11 -106.82
C LEU A 196 -25.28 -21.46 -106.09
N LYS A 197 -25.38 -22.57 -106.84
CA LYS A 197 -25.72 -23.89 -106.28
C LYS A 197 -24.56 -24.56 -105.54
N SER A 198 -23.32 -24.40 -106.01
CA SER A 198 -22.15 -24.93 -105.29
C SER A 198 -21.88 -24.10 -104.04
N LEU A 199 -22.06 -22.77 -104.11
CA LEU A 199 -21.97 -21.86 -102.97
C LEU A 199 -22.95 -22.22 -101.85
N LEU A 200 -24.21 -22.54 -102.18
CA LEU A 200 -25.21 -22.98 -101.19
C LEU A 200 -24.81 -24.32 -100.53
N SER A 201 -24.32 -25.28 -101.31
CA SER A 201 -23.85 -26.57 -100.79
C SER A 201 -22.64 -26.39 -99.85
N GLN A 202 -21.72 -25.50 -100.20
CA GLN A 202 -20.57 -25.14 -99.36
C GLN A 202 -21.04 -24.48 -98.06
N LYS A 203 -21.97 -23.51 -98.13
CA LYS A 203 -22.49 -22.80 -96.95
C LYS A 203 -23.23 -23.72 -95.99
N ASN A 204 -23.97 -24.71 -96.48
CA ASN A 204 -24.59 -25.73 -95.63
C ASN A 204 -23.54 -26.61 -94.91
N MET A 205 -22.43 -26.97 -95.58
CA MET A 205 -21.34 -27.72 -94.95
C MET A 205 -20.54 -26.87 -93.93
N GLU A 206 -20.41 -25.57 -94.16
CA GLU A 206 -19.84 -24.62 -93.18
C GLU A 206 -20.76 -24.47 -91.96
N LEU A 207 -22.10 -24.37 -92.16
CA LEU A 207 -23.07 -24.30 -91.06
C LEU A 207 -23.05 -25.53 -90.14
N VAL A 208 -22.90 -26.74 -90.68
CA VAL A 208 -22.78 -27.96 -89.86
C VAL A 208 -21.53 -27.89 -88.98
N LYS A 209 -20.38 -27.49 -89.54
CA LYS A 209 -19.14 -27.33 -88.76
C LYS A 209 -19.28 -26.30 -87.65
N TYR A 210 -19.92 -25.16 -87.91
CA TYR A 210 -20.18 -24.17 -86.86
C TYR A 210 -21.11 -24.70 -85.76
N LEU A 211 -22.06 -25.60 -86.07
CA LEU A 211 -22.87 -26.26 -85.04
C LEU A 211 -22.04 -27.25 -84.20
N ASP A 212 -21.19 -28.06 -84.83
CA ASP A 212 -20.27 -28.97 -84.15
C ASP A 212 -19.28 -28.19 -83.24
N GLU A 213 -18.74 -27.08 -83.74
CA GLU A 213 -17.84 -26.17 -83.01
C GLU A 213 -18.57 -25.49 -81.84
N ILE A 214 -19.81 -25.01 -82.02
CA ILE A 214 -20.64 -24.43 -80.94
C ILE A 214 -20.95 -25.49 -79.87
N GLN A 215 -21.26 -26.73 -80.25
CA GLN A 215 -21.47 -27.80 -79.27
C GLN A 215 -20.19 -28.09 -78.48
N GLY A 216 -19.05 -28.24 -79.16
CA GLY A 216 -17.76 -28.48 -78.51
C GLY A 216 -17.34 -27.36 -77.54
N LEU A 217 -17.62 -26.10 -77.91
CA LEU A 217 -17.42 -24.94 -77.03
C LEU A 217 -18.39 -24.92 -75.85
N SER A 218 -19.66 -25.30 -76.05
CA SER A 218 -20.66 -25.42 -74.97
C SER A 218 -20.26 -26.49 -73.96
N GLU A 219 -19.84 -27.67 -74.44
CA GLU A 219 -19.35 -28.77 -73.62
C GLU A 219 -18.02 -28.45 -72.91
N ALA A 220 -17.22 -27.50 -73.42
CA ALA A 220 -16.02 -27.01 -72.75
C ALA A 220 -16.37 -25.99 -71.66
N ASN A 221 -17.32 -25.08 -71.93
CA ASN A 221 -17.84 -24.13 -70.94
C ASN A 221 -18.48 -24.85 -69.75
N GLU A 222 -19.31 -25.87 -69.96
CA GLU A 222 -19.93 -26.64 -68.88
C GLU A 222 -18.87 -27.28 -67.95
N LYS A 223 -17.80 -27.82 -68.52
CA LYS A 223 -16.68 -28.40 -67.75
C LYS A 223 -15.91 -27.33 -66.96
N LEU A 224 -15.69 -26.15 -67.55
CA LEU A 224 -15.08 -25.01 -66.86
C LEU A 224 -16.00 -24.43 -65.77
N GLU A 225 -17.32 -24.46 -65.95
CA GLU A 225 -18.28 -24.02 -64.95
C GLU A 225 -18.30 -24.96 -63.75
N VAL A 226 -18.34 -26.28 -63.97
CA VAL A 226 -18.21 -27.28 -62.91
C VAL A 226 -16.88 -27.10 -62.14
N GLN A 227 -15.76 -26.91 -62.84
CA GLN A 227 -14.46 -26.66 -62.19
C GLN A 227 -14.46 -25.36 -61.38
N ASN A 228 -15.09 -24.28 -61.85
CA ASN A 228 -15.24 -23.05 -61.07
C ASN A 228 -16.15 -23.25 -59.83
N GLN A 229 -17.21 -24.05 -59.93
CA GLN A 229 -18.06 -24.40 -58.78
C GLN A 229 -17.31 -25.26 -57.75
N GLU A 230 -16.46 -26.19 -58.18
CA GLU A 230 -15.60 -26.99 -57.29
C GLU A 230 -14.52 -26.13 -56.60
N LEU A 231 -13.83 -25.27 -57.35
CA LEU A 231 -12.84 -24.33 -56.80
C LEU A 231 -13.48 -23.35 -55.81
N THR A 232 -14.67 -22.81 -56.13
CA THR A 232 -15.44 -21.95 -55.22
C THR A 232 -15.73 -22.67 -53.90
N LYS A 233 -16.25 -23.90 -53.94
CA LYS A 233 -16.51 -24.71 -52.72
C LYS A 233 -15.23 -24.99 -51.92
N HIS A 234 -14.11 -25.28 -52.58
CA HIS A 234 -12.83 -25.48 -51.88
C HIS A 234 -12.31 -24.19 -51.21
N LEU A 235 -12.55 -23.03 -51.79
CA LEU A 235 -12.26 -21.73 -51.16
C LEU A 235 -13.22 -21.46 -49.99
N GLU A 236 -14.53 -21.71 -50.14
CA GLU A 236 -15.52 -21.59 -49.06
C GLU A 236 -15.16 -22.46 -47.85
N TYR A 237 -14.83 -23.74 -48.05
CA TYR A 237 -14.37 -24.62 -46.97
C TYR A 237 -13.06 -24.12 -46.33
N SER A 238 -12.13 -23.59 -47.13
CA SER A 238 -10.87 -23.04 -46.61
C SER A 238 -11.09 -21.80 -45.76
N VAL A 239 -12.02 -20.92 -46.14
CA VAL A 239 -12.44 -19.76 -45.34
C VAL A 239 -13.09 -20.22 -44.04
N GLN A 240 -14.02 -21.18 -44.08
CA GLN A 240 -14.67 -21.71 -42.87
C GLN A 240 -13.67 -22.35 -41.87
N GLU A 241 -12.62 -23.03 -42.35
CA GLU A 241 -11.57 -23.56 -41.48
C GLU A 241 -10.67 -22.43 -40.89
N MET A 242 -10.37 -21.38 -41.68
CA MET A 242 -9.65 -20.20 -41.16
C MET A 242 -10.47 -19.42 -40.13
N GLU A 243 -11.78 -19.31 -40.31
CA GLU A 243 -12.71 -18.72 -39.35
C GLU A 243 -12.71 -19.53 -38.04
N LYS A 244 -12.86 -20.85 -38.10
CA LYS A 244 -12.78 -21.74 -36.91
C LYS A 244 -11.46 -21.58 -36.17
N MET A 245 -10.31 -21.61 -36.87
CA MET A 245 -9.01 -21.41 -36.22
C MET A 245 -8.83 -20.01 -35.63
N THR A 246 -9.41 -18.98 -36.25
CA THR A 246 -9.44 -17.61 -35.69
C THR A 246 -10.26 -17.57 -34.40
N ASP A 247 -11.37 -18.28 -34.38
CA ASP A 247 -12.27 -18.40 -33.23
C ASP A 247 -11.60 -19.18 -32.07
N GLU A 248 -10.89 -20.26 -32.36
CA GLU A 248 -10.08 -21.00 -31.39
C GLU A 248 -8.90 -20.17 -30.85
N TYR A 249 -8.22 -19.42 -31.72
CA TYR A 249 -7.18 -18.47 -31.31
C TYR A 249 -7.74 -17.38 -30.38
N ASN A 250 -8.91 -16.83 -30.69
CA ASN A 250 -9.58 -15.85 -29.82
C ASN A 250 -9.99 -16.46 -28.46
N LYS A 251 -10.52 -17.69 -28.43
CA LYS A 251 -10.81 -18.44 -27.20
C LYS A 251 -9.54 -18.67 -26.37
N MET A 252 -8.44 -19.09 -27.01
CA MET A 252 -7.14 -19.27 -26.35
C MET A 252 -6.60 -17.97 -25.77
N LYS A 253 -6.66 -16.87 -26.54
CA LYS A 253 -6.25 -15.52 -26.12
C LYS A 253 -7.02 -15.03 -24.88
N LEU A 254 -8.34 -15.28 -24.82
CA LEU A 254 -9.16 -14.98 -23.65
C LEU A 254 -8.78 -15.86 -22.43
N MET A 255 -8.49 -17.15 -22.63
CA MET A 255 -8.03 -18.03 -21.55
C MET A 255 -6.66 -17.61 -20.99
N VAL A 256 -5.73 -17.17 -21.85
CA VAL A 256 -4.43 -16.61 -21.44
C VAL A 256 -4.64 -15.33 -20.62
N GLN A 257 -5.42 -14.37 -21.12
CA GLN A 257 -5.73 -13.13 -20.38
C GLN A 257 -6.40 -13.39 -19.02
N HIS A 258 -7.28 -14.39 -18.93
CA HIS A 258 -7.88 -14.82 -17.67
C HIS A 258 -6.86 -15.47 -16.72
N SER A 259 -5.95 -16.28 -17.25
CA SER A 259 -4.84 -16.89 -16.51
C SER A 259 -3.88 -15.84 -15.94
N ASP A 260 -3.48 -14.85 -16.75
CA ASP A 260 -2.66 -13.72 -16.31
C ASP A 260 -3.37 -12.91 -15.21
N GLY A 261 -4.66 -12.66 -15.37
CA GLY A 261 -5.51 -12.02 -14.35
C GLY A 261 -5.72 -12.85 -13.07
N ILE A 262 -5.46 -14.16 -13.08
CA ILE A 262 -5.34 -14.98 -11.87
C ILE A 262 -3.91 -14.87 -11.30
N MET A 263 -2.89 -14.96 -12.15
CA MET A 263 -1.49 -14.89 -11.73
C MET A 263 -1.17 -13.56 -11.02
N ASP A 264 -1.69 -12.44 -11.50
CA ASP A 264 -1.52 -11.13 -10.87
C ASP A 264 -2.27 -10.98 -9.54
N ARG A 265 -3.37 -11.71 -9.32
CA ARG A 265 -4.02 -11.80 -8.00
C ARG A 265 -3.16 -12.61 -7.04
N LEU A 266 -2.74 -13.80 -7.44
CA LEU A 266 -1.84 -14.66 -6.66
C LEU A 266 -0.50 -13.97 -6.33
N ARG A 267 0.04 -13.14 -7.23
CA ARG A 267 1.25 -12.32 -6.97
C ARG A 267 1.00 -11.28 -5.87
N LYS A 268 -0.16 -10.60 -5.88
CA LYS A 268 -0.54 -9.60 -4.86
C LYS A 268 -0.79 -10.25 -3.51
N GLU A 269 -1.52 -11.38 -3.48
CA GLU A 269 -1.77 -12.17 -2.27
C GLU A 269 -0.45 -12.70 -1.67
N LYS A 270 0.44 -13.24 -2.51
CA LYS A 270 1.79 -13.66 -2.08
C LYS A 270 2.59 -12.51 -1.46
N GLU A 271 2.56 -11.33 -2.06
CA GLU A 271 3.30 -10.17 -1.54
C GLU A 271 2.68 -9.63 -0.24
N GLN A 272 1.35 -9.62 -0.13
CA GLN A 272 0.65 -9.30 1.11
C GLN A 272 1.03 -10.28 2.23
N HIS A 273 1.06 -11.60 1.96
CA HIS A 273 1.51 -12.59 2.94
C HIS A 273 3.01 -12.46 3.25
N ARG A 274 3.85 -12.08 2.28
CA ARG A 274 5.28 -11.79 2.52
C ARG A 274 5.45 -10.62 3.50
N LEU A 275 4.66 -9.56 3.34
CA LEU A 275 4.65 -8.41 4.25
C LEU A 275 4.13 -8.81 5.64
N GLN A 276 3.03 -9.57 5.74
CA GLN A 276 2.53 -10.08 7.03
C GLN A 276 3.56 -10.95 7.77
N VAL A 277 4.28 -11.82 7.06
CA VAL A 277 5.36 -12.64 7.65
C VAL A 277 6.52 -11.76 8.11
N GLN A 278 6.85 -10.71 7.36
CA GLN A 278 7.88 -9.75 7.76
C GLN A 278 7.46 -8.95 9.01
N GLU A 279 6.24 -8.40 9.05
CA GLU A 279 5.68 -7.68 10.20
C GLU A 279 5.65 -8.56 11.46
N LEU A 280 5.23 -9.82 11.35
CA LEU A 280 5.25 -10.77 12.46
C LEU A 280 6.67 -11.14 12.92
N ALA A 281 7.64 -11.24 12.01
CA ALA A 281 9.03 -11.47 12.36
C ALA A 281 9.67 -10.24 13.05
N GLU A 282 9.31 -9.02 12.63
CA GLU A 282 9.72 -7.78 13.26
C GLU A 282 9.09 -7.62 14.65
N GLN A 283 7.81 -7.98 14.83
CA GLN A 283 7.15 -8.03 16.15
C GLN A 283 7.78 -9.07 17.09
N LEU A 284 8.08 -10.28 16.59
CA LEU A 284 8.78 -11.32 17.36
C LEU A 284 10.17 -10.85 17.81
N LYS A 285 10.92 -10.20 16.92
CA LYS A 285 12.23 -9.62 17.21
C LYS A 285 12.14 -8.53 18.28
N ALA A 286 11.17 -7.61 18.15
CA ALA A 286 10.92 -6.57 19.15
C ALA A 286 10.55 -7.14 20.53
N LYS A 287 9.81 -8.26 20.58
CA LYS A 287 9.51 -8.96 21.84
C LYS A 287 10.74 -9.61 22.48
N ASN A 288 11.58 -10.28 21.69
CA ASN A 288 12.85 -10.81 22.20
C ASN A 288 13.77 -9.68 22.74
N GLU A 289 13.78 -8.51 22.10
CA GLU A 289 14.52 -7.32 22.55
C GLU A 289 13.92 -6.68 23.84
N GLU A 290 12.64 -6.92 24.13
CA GLU A 290 11.96 -6.54 25.37
C GLU A 290 12.19 -7.55 26.51
N ASP A 291 12.36 -8.84 26.19
CA ASP A 291 12.72 -9.88 27.17
C ASP A 291 14.20 -9.79 27.61
N ASP A 292 15.11 -9.32 26.75
CA ASP A 292 16.54 -9.13 27.04
C ASP A 292 16.85 -8.28 28.30
N PRO A 293 16.22 -7.10 28.55
CA PRO A 293 16.39 -6.37 29.80
C PRO A 293 15.76 -7.10 31.01
N VAL A 294 14.67 -7.85 30.83
CA VAL A 294 14.05 -8.66 31.89
C VAL A 294 14.99 -9.79 32.31
N MET A 295 15.53 -10.53 31.34
CA MET A 295 16.48 -11.62 31.57
C MET A 295 17.77 -11.10 32.24
N ARG A 296 18.28 -9.93 31.84
CA ARG A 296 19.41 -9.27 32.52
C ARG A 296 19.08 -8.88 33.96
N ALA A 297 17.88 -8.35 34.24
CA ALA A 297 17.46 -8.01 35.60
C ALA A 297 17.29 -9.26 36.49
N VAL A 298 16.74 -10.34 35.94
CA VAL A 298 16.62 -11.64 36.64
C VAL A 298 18.00 -12.23 36.93
N ASN A 299 18.91 -12.25 35.94
CA ASN A 299 20.28 -12.73 36.15
C ASN A 299 21.02 -11.92 37.22
N ALA A 300 20.90 -10.58 37.21
CA ALA A 300 21.48 -9.73 38.24
C ALA A 300 20.92 -10.04 39.65
N LYS A 301 19.61 -10.30 39.78
CA LYS A 301 18.99 -10.70 41.06
C LYS A 301 19.41 -12.11 41.50
N VAL A 302 19.58 -13.04 40.56
CA VAL A 302 20.13 -14.37 40.83
C VAL A 302 21.58 -14.27 41.32
N ASP A 303 22.39 -13.38 40.76
CA ASP A 303 23.78 -13.15 41.21
C ASP A 303 23.86 -12.44 42.56
N GLU A 304 22.99 -11.45 42.84
CA GLU A 304 22.80 -10.90 44.19
C GLU A 304 22.47 -12.00 45.20
N TRP A 305 21.55 -12.90 44.86
CA TRP A 305 21.17 -14.01 45.74
C TRP A 305 22.29 -15.03 45.94
N LYS A 306 23.11 -15.33 44.93
CA LYS A 306 24.33 -16.16 45.10
C LYS A 306 25.30 -15.53 46.10
N ILE A 307 25.51 -14.22 46.04
CA ILE A 307 26.39 -13.49 46.96
C ILE A 307 25.84 -13.53 48.39
N ILE A 308 24.52 -13.32 48.55
CA ILE A 308 23.86 -13.39 49.87
C ILE A 308 23.91 -14.82 50.43
N LEU A 309 23.68 -15.84 49.61
CA LEU A 309 23.77 -17.25 50.04
C LEU A 309 25.18 -17.61 50.48
N ALA A 310 26.22 -17.29 49.69
CA ALA A 310 27.61 -17.52 50.06
C ALA A 310 27.97 -16.81 51.39
N SER A 311 27.54 -15.56 51.55
CA SER A 311 27.71 -14.80 52.80
C SER A 311 27.00 -15.45 54.00
N LYS A 312 25.89 -16.16 53.79
CA LYS A 312 25.21 -16.94 54.84
C LYS A 312 25.83 -18.31 55.09
N ASP A 313 26.38 -18.98 54.09
CA ASP A 313 27.18 -20.20 54.29
C ASP A 313 28.46 -19.90 55.07
N ASP A 314 29.10 -18.74 54.84
CA ASP A 314 30.24 -18.25 55.64
C ASP A 314 29.83 -17.96 57.10
N GLU A 315 28.72 -17.24 57.34
CA GLU A 315 28.18 -17.03 58.69
C GLU A 315 27.88 -18.37 59.40
N ILE A 316 27.25 -19.32 58.70
CA ILE A 316 26.95 -20.67 59.21
C ILE A 316 28.24 -21.41 59.56
N SER A 317 29.28 -21.32 58.71
CA SER A 317 30.60 -21.90 58.96
C SER A 317 31.23 -21.35 60.25
N ASP A 318 31.17 -20.03 60.47
CA ASP A 318 31.70 -19.40 61.69
C ASP A 318 30.87 -19.73 62.95
N TYR A 319 29.54 -19.83 62.84
CA TYR A 319 28.72 -20.34 63.94
C TYR A 319 29.02 -21.81 64.25
N GLN A 320 29.26 -22.66 63.24
CA GLN A 320 29.66 -24.06 63.43
C GLN A 320 31.01 -24.17 64.15
N LYS A 321 32.04 -23.42 63.72
CA LYS A 321 33.34 -23.32 64.41
C LYS A 321 33.16 -22.92 65.87
N LYS A 322 32.39 -21.86 66.13
CA LYS A 322 32.11 -21.35 67.49
C LYS A 322 31.36 -22.36 68.37
N ILE A 323 30.50 -23.21 67.79
CA ILE A 323 29.86 -24.32 68.51
C ILE A 323 30.87 -25.42 68.85
N ILE A 324 31.82 -25.73 67.97
CA ILE A 324 32.91 -26.68 68.24
C ILE A 324 33.81 -26.16 69.37
N ASP A 325 34.29 -24.91 69.27
CA ASP A 325 35.08 -24.23 70.30
C ASP A 325 34.41 -24.27 71.68
N LEU A 326 33.10 -24.00 71.74
CA LEU A 326 32.35 -23.99 73.00
C LEU A 326 32.17 -25.41 73.55
N ARG A 327 31.93 -26.41 72.69
CA ARG A 327 31.89 -27.83 73.11
C ARG A 327 33.24 -28.30 73.65
N GLU A 328 34.35 -27.90 73.03
CA GLU A 328 35.68 -28.23 73.52
C GLU A 328 36.00 -27.52 74.84
N LYS A 329 35.66 -26.23 74.98
CA LYS A 329 35.79 -25.49 76.26
C LYS A 329 34.96 -26.11 77.38
N ILE A 330 33.74 -26.57 77.10
CA ILE A 330 32.91 -27.33 78.06
C ILE A 330 33.59 -28.65 78.43
N LYS A 331 34.13 -29.40 77.46
CA LYS A 331 34.85 -30.66 77.72
C LYS A 331 36.10 -30.45 78.57
N ILE A 332 36.87 -29.40 78.33
CA ILE A 332 38.05 -29.04 79.14
C ILE A 332 37.61 -28.66 80.57
N ALA A 333 36.62 -27.76 80.70
CA ALA A 333 36.10 -27.36 82.01
C ALA A 333 35.51 -28.53 82.81
N GLN A 334 34.89 -29.50 82.14
CA GLN A 334 34.41 -30.74 82.77
C GLN A 334 35.56 -31.62 83.22
N LEU A 335 36.61 -31.81 82.41
CA LEU A 335 37.81 -32.56 82.82
C LEU A 335 38.53 -31.90 84.01
N ASP A 336 38.60 -30.57 84.07
CA ASP A 336 39.17 -29.85 85.22
C ASP A 336 38.25 -29.93 86.46
N ALA A 337 36.93 -29.93 86.29
CA ALA A 337 35.98 -30.14 87.39
C ALA A 337 36.06 -31.58 87.94
N ASP A 338 36.12 -32.59 87.07
CA ASP A 338 36.30 -34.00 87.45
C ASP A 338 37.65 -34.21 88.15
N LYS A 339 38.72 -33.59 87.65
CA LYS A 339 40.05 -33.59 88.28
C LYS A 339 40.06 -32.90 89.65
N SER A 340 39.35 -31.78 89.79
CA SER A 340 39.16 -31.10 91.09
C SER A 340 38.36 -31.95 92.08
N SER A 341 37.30 -32.62 91.59
CA SER A 341 36.50 -33.58 92.36
C SER A 341 37.33 -34.78 92.82
N VAL A 342 38.15 -35.36 91.95
CA VAL A 342 39.09 -36.44 92.29
C VAL A 342 40.14 -35.98 93.32
N LEU A 343 40.67 -34.76 93.20
CA LEU A 343 41.60 -34.20 94.20
C LEU A 343 40.91 -33.98 95.56
N ALA A 344 39.68 -33.48 95.58
CA ALA A 344 38.90 -33.31 96.81
C ALA A 344 38.53 -34.66 97.44
N LEU A 345 38.18 -35.67 96.63
CA LEU A 345 37.96 -37.04 97.09
C LEU A 345 39.25 -37.69 97.60
N GLN A 346 40.41 -37.42 96.98
CA GLN A 346 41.70 -37.91 97.43
C GLN A 346 42.15 -37.26 98.75
N GLN A 347 41.88 -35.95 98.93
CA GLN A 347 42.05 -35.27 100.22
C GLN A 347 41.11 -35.83 101.29
N ALA A 348 39.81 -35.99 100.98
CA ALA A 348 38.85 -36.58 101.91
C ALA A 348 39.19 -38.05 102.25
N LEU A 349 39.73 -38.83 101.31
CA LEU A 349 40.24 -40.17 101.56
C LEU A 349 41.47 -40.12 102.47
N GLN A 350 42.42 -39.21 102.23
CA GLN A 350 43.60 -39.04 103.09
C GLN A 350 43.21 -38.56 104.50
N GLU A 351 42.22 -37.68 104.64
CA GLU A 351 41.63 -37.32 105.92
C GLU A 351 40.94 -38.50 106.59
N LYS A 352 40.28 -39.37 105.82
CA LYS A 352 39.65 -40.59 106.35
C LYS A 352 40.66 -41.65 106.74
N ASP A 353 41.75 -41.84 106.00
CA ASP A 353 42.87 -42.71 106.37
C ASP A 353 43.59 -42.18 107.61
N ASN A 354 43.74 -40.86 107.75
CA ASN A 354 44.25 -40.24 108.97
C ASN A 354 43.26 -40.39 110.14
N GLN A 355 41.95 -40.27 109.92
CA GLN A 355 40.93 -40.57 110.95
C GLN A 355 40.92 -42.06 111.33
N VAL A 356 41.11 -42.97 110.37
CA VAL A 356 41.24 -44.41 110.62
C VAL A 356 42.51 -44.68 111.42
N LYS A 357 43.67 -44.13 111.06
CA LYS A 357 44.90 -44.22 111.88
C LYS A 357 44.68 -43.70 113.29
N MET A 358 44.13 -42.49 113.45
CA MET A 358 43.79 -41.93 114.76
C MET A 358 42.78 -42.79 115.54
N LEU A 359 41.89 -43.53 114.86
CA LEU A 359 40.94 -44.47 115.48
C LEU A 359 41.56 -45.85 115.74
N THR A 360 42.57 -46.27 114.98
CA THR A 360 43.37 -47.49 115.22
C THR A 360 44.33 -47.26 116.38
N GLU A 361 45.05 -46.13 116.40
CA GLU A 361 45.85 -45.68 117.55
C GLU A 361 44.97 -45.53 118.80
N LYS A 362 43.77 -44.97 118.67
CA LYS A 362 42.78 -44.95 119.76
C LYS A 362 42.18 -46.32 120.07
N LEU A 363 42.17 -47.29 119.18
CA LEU A 363 41.72 -48.66 119.47
C LEU A 363 42.83 -49.48 120.13
N GLU A 364 44.10 -49.27 119.78
CA GLU A 364 45.25 -49.80 120.50
C GLU A 364 45.32 -49.19 121.89
N GLN A 365 45.23 -47.86 122.01
CA GLN A 365 45.06 -47.17 123.29
C GLN A 365 43.82 -47.66 124.04
N HIS A 366 42.64 -47.76 123.43
CA HIS A 366 41.44 -48.27 124.10
C HIS A 366 41.49 -49.78 124.39
N THR A 367 42.36 -50.57 123.74
CA THR A 367 42.59 -51.98 124.11
C THR A 367 43.50 -52.06 125.33
N HIS A 368 44.58 -51.27 125.36
CA HIS A 368 45.47 -51.14 126.52
C HIS A 368 44.75 -50.46 127.71
N GLU A 369 43.88 -49.50 127.43
CA GLU A 369 42.93 -48.94 128.38
C GLU A 369 41.72 -49.86 128.60
N MET A 370 41.51 -50.98 127.91
CA MET A 370 40.48 -51.96 128.28
C MET A 370 41.05 -53.04 129.20
N GLU A 371 42.32 -53.40 129.01
CA GLU A 371 43.15 -54.05 130.02
C GLU A 371 43.16 -53.18 131.31
N SER A 372 43.38 -51.86 131.18
CA SER A 372 43.33 -50.92 132.30
C SER A 372 41.91 -50.60 132.81
N ASN A 373 40.88 -50.51 131.95
CA ASN A 373 39.50 -50.24 132.37
C ASN A 373 38.83 -51.47 132.98
N THR A 374 39.32 -52.69 132.75
CA THR A 374 38.93 -53.83 133.62
C THR A 374 39.31 -53.57 135.08
N PHE A 375 40.35 -52.76 135.33
CA PHE A 375 40.81 -52.28 136.64
C PHE A 375 40.24 -50.89 137.04
N HIS A 376 39.46 -50.21 136.17
CA HIS A 376 38.85 -48.90 136.47
C HIS A 376 37.31 -48.85 136.34
N ILE A 377 36.65 -49.84 135.72
CA ILE A 377 35.18 -49.96 135.66
C ILE A 377 34.58 -50.36 137.02
N GLU A 378 35.38 -50.91 137.94
CA GLU A 378 35.00 -51.00 139.36
C GLU A 378 34.89 -49.60 140.03
N LYS A 379 35.50 -48.57 139.44
CA LYS A 379 35.66 -47.24 140.03
C LYS A 379 34.94 -46.14 139.23
N LEU A 380 33.64 -45.97 139.55
CA LEU A 380 32.72 -44.94 139.05
C LEU A 380 32.25 -45.22 137.59
N LYS A 381 30.98 -45.54 137.30
CA LYS A 381 29.70 -45.42 138.02
C LYS A 381 29.24 -43.97 138.25
N LEU A 382 28.28 -43.56 137.40
CA LEU A 382 27.34 -42.40 137.41
C LEU A 382 27.66 -41.09 136.62
N GLN A 383 26.67 -40.73 135.77
CA GLN A 383 26.15 -39.37 135.41
C GLN A 383 26.82 -38.50 134.31
N PHE A 384 26.08 -37.72 133.48
CA PHE A 384 24.70 -37.86 132.90
C PHE A 384 24.48 -36.83 131.73
N GLN A 385 23.23 -36.66 131.26
CA GLN A 385 22.71 -35.93 130.06
C GLN A 385 22.20 -34.49 130.42
N THR A 386 21.73 -33.51 129.59
CA THR A 386 21.41 -33.25 128.13
C THR A 386 21.16 -31.69 127.93
N GLU A 387 20.47 -30.99 126.99
CA GLU A 387 19.61 -31.20 125.77
C GLU A 387 19.35 -29.89 124.92
N LYS A 388 18.84 -30.02 123.66
CA LYS A 388 17.88 -29.16 122.85
C LYS A 388 17.98 -27.60 122.66
N GLY A 389 17.40 -27.11 121.54
CA GLY A 389 17.11 -25.67 121.22
C GLY A 389 16.00 -25.46 120.15
N VAL A 390 15.39 -24.27 119.99
CA VAL A 390 14.06 -24.06 119.31
C VAL A 390 13.77 -22.60 118.80
N SER A 391 12.89 -22.44 117.77
CA SER A 391 12.13 -21.21 117.31
C SER A 391 12.89 -20.12 116.50
N GLY A 392 12.28 -19.20 115.70
CA GLY A 392 10.94 -19.12 115.07
C GLY A 392 10.38 -17.70 114.69
N HIS A 393 9.71 -17.60 113.52
CA HIS A 393 8.60 -16.68 113.11
C HIS A 393 8.77 -15.13 112.92
N ILE A 394 8.47 -14.61 111.70
CA ILE A 394 7.99 -13.22 111.40
C ILE A 394 7.11 -13.23 110.12
N GLU A 395 5.88 -12.70 110.14
CA GLU A 395 5.13 -12.31 108.93
C GLU A 395 4.35 -10.99 109.14
N SER A 396 4.45 -10.04 108.20
CA SER A 396 3.58 -8.84 108.11
C SER A 396 3.76 -8.08 106.78
N LYS A 397 5.00 -7.81 106.36
CA LYS A 397 5.30 -7.01 105.14
C LYS A 397 4.92 -7.65 103.79
N ARG A 398 4.57 -8.94 103.78
CA ARG A 398 4.42 -9.77 102.58
C ARG A 398 3.16 -9.44 101.74
N ALA A 399 2.19 -8.72 102.31
CA ALA A 399 0.88 -8.50 101.69
C ALA A 399 0.88 -7.40 100.60
N GLU A 400 1.58 -6.29 100.81
CA GLU A 400 1.54 -5.14 99.88
C GLU A 400 2.33 -5.39 98.59
N GLU A 401 3.45 -6.11 98.69
CA GLU A 401 4.27 -6.52 97.55
C GLU A 401 3.48 -7.39 96.55
N LEU A 402 2.60 -8.27 97.06
CA LEU A 402 1.71 -9.10 96.25
C LEU A 402 0.71 -8.28 95.43
N VAL A 403 0.15 -7.21 95.99
CA VAL A 403 -0.78 -6.30 95.28
C VAL A 403 -0.07 -5.52 94.17
N GLY A 404 1.17 -5.09 94.41
CA GLY A 404 2.01 -4.45 93.40
C GLY A 404 2.30 -5.38 92.20
N MET A 405 2.70 -6.62 92.48
CA MET A 405 2.96 -7.63 91.44
C MET A 405 1.71 -7.99 90.63
N LEU A 406 0.54 -8.09 91.27
CA LEU A 406 -0.74 -8.39 90.61
C LEU A 406 -1.09 -7.38 89.50
N ASN A 407 -0.90 -6.08 89.76
CA ASN A 407 -1.20 -5.03 88.78
C ASN A 407 -0.22 -5.01 87.59
N ILE A 408 1.01 -5.49 87.76
CA ILE A 408 1.99 -5.64 86.68
C ILE A 408 1.67 -6.88 85.84
N LEU A 409 1.23 -7.97 86.47
CA LEU A 409 0.77 -9.18 85.81
C LEU A 409 -0.50 -8.94 84.98
N ASP A 410 -1.51 -8.26 85.51
CA ASP A 410 -2.75 -7.92 84.78
C ASP A 410 -2.48 -7.15 83.47
N LYS A 411 -1.60 -6.13 83.52
CA LYS A 411 -1.19 -5.39 82.32
C LYS A 411 -0.45 -6.26 81.31
N ARG A 412 0.41 -7.17 81.78
CA ARG A 412 1.15 -8.10 80.92
C ARG A 412 0.24 -9.14 80.27
N VAL A 413 -0.75 -9.65 81.00
CA VAL A 413 -1.79 -10.56 80.49
C VAL A 413 -2.58 -9.88 79.38
N LYS A 414 -3.09 -8.65 79.62
CA LYS A 414 -3.87 -7.90 78.62
C LYS A 414 -3.10 -7.60 77.32
N GLU A 415 -1.78 -7.40 77.40
CA GLU A 415 -0.97 -7.23 76.19
C GLU A 415 -0.69 -8.57 75.49
N SER A 416 -0.45 -9.65 76.25
CA SER A 416 -0.34 -10.99 75.67
C SER A 416 -1.64 -11.45 74.99
N GLU A 417 -2.82 -11.06 75.50
CA GLU A 417 -4.09 -11.29 74.81
C GLU A 417 -4.19 -10.56 73.46
N ARG A 418 -3.67 -9.33 73.33
CA ARG A 418 -3.69 -8.59 72.06
C ARG A 418 -2.81 -9.28 71.03
N ILE A 419 -1.60 -9.65 71.43
CA ILE A 419 -0.64 -10.36 70.57
C ILE A 419 -1.20 -11.72 70.15
N ALA A 420 -1.83 -12.46 71.08
CA ALA A 420 -2.52 -13.71 70.77
C ALA A 420 -3.68 -13.52 69.78
N LYS A 421 -4.54 -12.51 69.97
CA LYS A 421 -5.68 -12.22 69.08
C LYS A 421 -5.25 -11.82 67.67
N LEU A 422 -4.14 -11.09 67.53
CA LEU A 422 -3.54 -10.79 66.22
C LEU A 422 -2.98 -12.06 65.57
N SER A 423 -2.17 -12.85 66.30
CA SER A 423 -1.63 -14.11 65.80
C SER A 423 -2.71 -15.14 65.44
N GLU A 424 -3.85 -15.14 66.13
CA GLU A 424 -5.01 -15.99 65.84
C GLU A 424 -5.74 -15.53 64.57
N SER A 425 -5.79 -14.21 64.31
CA SER A 425 -6.34 -13.65 63.07
C SER A 425 -5.47 -14.03 61.86
N ASP A 426 -4.16 -13.81 61.95
CA ASP A 426 -3.20 -14.11 60.88
C ASP A 426 -3.16 -15.61 60.56
N ALA A 427 -3.22 -16.46 61.61
CA ALA A 427 -3.31 -17.91 61.45
C ALA A 427 -4.60 -18.33 60.72
N ARG A 428 -5.75 -17.75 61.06
CA ARG A 428 -7.03 -18.05 60.38
C ARG A 428 -7.05 -17.62 58.93
N GLU A 429 -6.40 -16.51 58.58
CA GLU A 429 -6.27 -16.10 57.18
C GLU A 429 -5.36 -17.07 56.40
N LYS A 430 -4.24 -17.49 57.00
CA LYS A 430 -3.33 -18.47 56.36
C LYS A 430 -3.93 -19.88 56.25
N ASP A 431 -4.72 -20.32 57.22
CA ASP A 431 -5.52 -21.56 57.11
C ASP A 431 -6.55 -21.46 55.98
N LYS A 432 -7.18 -20.29 55.78
CA LYS A 432 -8.12 -20.07 54.67
C LYS A 432 -7.40 -20.12 53.31
N ASP A 433 -6.27 -19.42 53.16
CA ASP A 433 -5.43 -19.47 51.96
C ASP A 433 -5.02 -20.92 51.63
N LEU A 434 -4.58 -21.66 52.66
CA LEU A 434 -4.17 -23.06 52.55
C LEU A 434 -5.34 -23.97 52.16
N VAL A 435 -6.53 -23.79 52.72
CA VAL A 435 -7.73 -24.55 52.34
C VAL A 435 -8.14 -24.26 50.89
N GLU A 436 -8.07 -23.01 50.43
CA GLU A 436 -8.32 -22.68 49.02
C GLU A 436 -7.25 -23.28 48.09
N ALA A 437 -5.97 -23.25 48.47
CA ALA A 437 -4.89 -23.88 47.71
C ALA A 437 -5.04 -25.41 47.64
N LEU A 438 -5.30 -26.08 48.77
CA LEU A 438 -5.55 -27.52 48.85
C LEU A 438 -6.87 -27.95 48.18
N ARG A 439 -7.80 -27.02 47.94
CA ARG A 439 -8.97 -27.25 47.09
C ARG A 439 -8.58 -27.19 45.61
N ARG A 440 -7.94 -26.11 45.16
CA ARG A 440 -7.44 -25.99 43.77
C ARG A 440 -6.54 -27.18 43.41
N MET A 441 -5.63 -27.57 44.30
CA MET A 441 -4.74 -28.73 44.09
C MET A 441 -5.54 -30.03 43.90
N ARG A 442 -6.56 -30.30 44.72
CA ARG A 442 -7.45 -31.46 44.53
C ARG A 442 -8.30 -31.38 43.26
N GLU A 443 -8.73 -30.19 42.85
CA GLU A 443 -9.43 -29.96 41.57
C GLU A 443 -8.50 -30.24 40.36
N TYR A 444 -7.19 -29.96 40.47
CA TYR A 444 -6.16 -30.36 39.49
C TYR A 444 -5.85 -31.87 39.55
N GLU A 445 -5.61 -32.44 40.73
CA GLU A 445 -5.29 -33.87 40.93
C GLU A 445 -6.41 -34.80 40.45
N SER A 446 -7.68 -34.34 40.53
CA SER A 446 -8.84 -35.05 39.98
C SER A 446 -9.11 -34.77 38.50
N GLY A 447 -8.34 -33.88 37.85
CA GLY A 447 -8.50 -33.53 36.44
C GLY A 447 -9.78 -32.73 36.13
N VAL A 448 -10.43 -32.13 37.13
CA VAL A 448 -11.70 -31.41 36.98
C VAL A 448 -11.49 -29.90 36.78
N TYR A 449 -10.36 -29.36 37.24
CA TYR A 449 -10.02 -27.95 37.05
C TYR A 449 -9.89 -27.60 35.56
N GLY A 450 -10.50 -26.51 35.12
CA GLY A 450 -10.56 -26.09 33.71
C GLY A 450 -11.47 -26.93 32.79
N LEU A 451 -11.83 -28.17 33.17
CA LEU A 451 -12.67 -29.06 32.35
C LEU A 451 -14.06 -28.47 32.07
N VAL A 452 -14.65 -27.78 33.05
CA VAL A 452 -15.97 -27.13 32.90
C VAL A 452 -15.92 -25.99 31.87
N GLU A 453 -14.82 -25.23 31.86
CA GLU A 453 -14.61 -24.10 30.95
C GLU A 453 -14.36 -24.61 29.52
N ALA A 454 -13.50 -25.60 29.35
CA ALA A 454 -13.27 -26.26 28.06
C ALA A 454 -14.55 -26.93 27.49
N VAL A 455 -15.39 -27.53 28.35
CA VAL A 455 -16.69 -28.08 27.93
C VAL A 455 -17.67 -26.98 27.53
N ALA A 456 -17.65 -25.81 28.17
CA ALA A 456 -18.45 -24.66 27.76
C ALA A 456 -18.00 -24.13 26.38
N GLU A 457 -16.70 -23.91 26.18
CA GLU A 457 -16.11 -23.48 24.90
C GLU A 457 -16.42 -24.47 23.77
N ILE A 458 -16.22 -25.77 23.99
CA ILE A 458 -16.55 -26.83 23.02
C ILE A 458 -18.05 -26.81 22.66
N ASN A 459 -18.94 -26.45 23.58
CA ASN A 459 -20.37 -26.35 23.30
C ASN A 459 -20.74 -25.06 22.55
N GLU A 460 -20.04 -23.95 22.79
CA GLU A 460 -20.20 -22.71 22.02
C GLU A 460 -19.67 -22.88 20.58
N LEU A 461 -18.49 -23.48 20.39
CA LEU A 461 -17.98 -23.81 19.05
C LEU A 461 -18.95 -24.72 18.29
N LYS A 462 -19.62 -25.66 18.97
CA LYS A 462 -20.68 -26.50 18.39
C LYS A 462 -21.96 -25.74 18.04
N THR A 463 -22.32 -24.65 18.71
CA THR A 463 -23.46 -23.82 18.28
C THR A 463 -23.07 -22.90 17.12
N GLN A 464 -21.86 -22.34 17.14
CA GLN A 464 -21.33 -21.55 16.02
C GLN A 464 -21.24 -22.39 14.72
N ILE A 465 -20.77 -23.64 14.78
CA ILE A 465 -20.77 -24.57 13.63
C ILE A 465 -22.19 -24.79 13.09
N LYS A 466 -23.17 -25.09 13.96
CA LYS A 466 -24.57 -25.29 13.52
C LYS A 466 -25.19 -24.06 12.85
N ILE A 467 -24.80 -22.85 13.27
CA ILE A 467 -25.25 -21.61 12.64
C ILE A 467 -24.62 -21.49 11.24
N ARG A 468 -23.29 -21.72 11.11
CA ARG A 468 -22.59 -21.76 9.82
C ARG A 468 -23.19 -22.78 8.86
N ASP A 469 -23.53 -23.97 9.33
CA ASP A 469 -24.16 -25.02 8.52
C ASP A 469 -25.53 -24.57 7.98
N GLN A 470 -26.33 -23.86 8.80
CA GLN A 470 -27.62 -23.30 8.38
C GLN A 470 -27.47 -22.13 7.39
N GLU A 471 -26.45 -21.28 7.58
CA GLU A 471 -26.08 -20.22 6.62
C GLU A 471 -25.64 -20.81 5.27
N ILE A 472 -24.84 -21.89 5.29
CA ILE A 472 -24.44 -22.64 4.09
C ILE A 472 -25.65 -23.28 3.41
N GLU A 473 -26.54 -23.94 4.17
CA GLU A 473 -27.79 -24.47 3.63
C GLU A 473 -28.67 -23.40 2.98
N SER A 474 -28.80 -22.22 3.58
CA SER A 474 -29.55 -21.10 2.99
C SER A 474 -28.87 -20.61 1.71
N SER A 475 -27.54 -20.46 1.74
CA SER A 475 -26.74 -20.04 0.58
C SER A 475 -26.91 -21.01 -0.59
N ILE A 476 -26.90 -22.32 -0.35
CA ILE A 476 -27.16 -23.36 -1.37
C ILE A 476 -28.58 -23.23 -1.93
N LYS A 477 -29.60 -23.01 -1.07
CA LYS A 477 -30.98 -22.80 -1.51
C LYS A 477 -31.12 -21.55 -2.38
N ASP A 478 -30.38 -20.49 -2.08
CA ASP A 478 -30.40 -19.25 -2.87
C ASP A 478 -29.57 -19.34 -4.17
N ILE A 479 -28.44 -20.04 -4.16
CA ILE A 479 -27.69 -20.41 -5.37
C ILE A 479 -28.59 -21.20 -6.33
N ASN A 480 -29.33 -22.19 -5.83
CA ASN A 480 -30.24 -22.98 -6.66
C ASN A 480 -31.39 -22.15 -7.25
N LYS A 481 -31.96 -21.19 -6.48
CA LYS A 481 -32.96 -20.23 -7.01
C LYS A 481 -32.37 -19.31 -8.09
N LEU A 482 -31.12 -18.87 -7.91
CA LEU A 482 -30.42 -18.04 -8.90
C LEU A 482 -30.04 -18.83 -10.14
N HIS A 483 -29.70 -20.12 -10.02
CA HIS A 483 -29.44 -21.00 -11.15
C HIS A 483 -30.71 -21.27 -11.98
N LEU A 484 -31.86 -21.48 -11.33
CA LEU A 484 -33.14 -21.58 -12.04
C LEU A 484 -33.42 -20.30 -12.84
N LYS A 485 -33.34 -19.13 -12.19
CA LYS A 485 -33.50 -17.83 -12.88
C LYS A 485 -32.48 -17.57 -13.98
N LEU A 486 -31.26 -18.10 -13.86
CA LEU A 486 -30.25 -18.02 -14.90
C LEU A 486 -30.64 -18.87 -16.11
N ASN A 487 -31.18 -20.07 -15.89
CA ASN A 487 -31.72 -20.90 -16.96
C ASN A 487 -32.92 -20.21 -17.62
N ASP A 488 -33.90 -19.72 -16.84
CA ASP A 488 -35.07 -18.99 -17.35
C ASP A 488 -34.64 -17.84 -18.30
N ILE A 489 -33.61 -17.06 -17.91
CA ILE A 489 -33.05 -15.95 -18.69
C ILE A 489 -32.21 -16.42 -19.90
N LEU A 490 -31.62 -17.60 -19.84
CA LEU A 490 -30.91 -18.20 -20.99
C LEU A 490 -31.92 -18.70 -22.03
N ASP A 491 -32.97 -19.41 -21.60
CA ASP A 491 -34.06 -19.90 -22.45
C ASP A 491 -34.78 -18.73 -23.15
N GLU A 492 -35.09 -17.63 -22.42
CA GLU A 492 -35.60 -16.38 -23.01
C GLU A 492 -34.64 -15.76 -24.06
N ASN A 493 -33.32 -15.86 -23.84
CA ASN A 493 -32.30 -15.30 -24.73
C ASN A 493 -32.12 -16.16 -26.00
N GLU A 494 -32.18 -17.49 -25.88
CA GLU A 494 -32.21 -18.39 -27.04
C GLU A 494 -33.47 -18.16 -27.89
N GLU A 495 -34.66 -18.02 -27.28
CA GLU A 495 -35.89 -17.69 -28.03
C GLU A 495 -35.80 -16.32 -28.72
N LEU A 496 -35.21 -15.31 -28.07
CA LEU A 496 -35.00 -14.00 -28.66
C LEU A 496 -33.98 -14.02 -29.82
N LYS A 497 -32.96 -14.88 -29.77
CA LYS A 497 -32.02 -15.08 -30.89
C LYS A 497 -32.68 -15.77 -32.07
N ASP A 498 -33.40 -16.86 -31.83
CA ASP A 498 -34.15 -17.59 -32.87
C ASP A 498 -35.15 -16.68 -33.59
N ARG A 499 -35.90 -15.85 -32.83
CA ARG A 499 -36.82 -14.83 -33.37
C ARG A 499 -36.13 -13.74 -34.21
N LEU A 500 -34.81 -13.54 -34.04
CA LEU A 500 -33.99 -12.61 -34.82
C LEU A 500 -33.22 -13.31 -35.96
N GLY A 501 -33.37 -14.63 -36.13
CA GLY A 501 -32.62 -15.42 -37.12
C GLY A 501 -31.13 -15.58 -36.79
N LEU A 502 -30.75 -15.43 -35.53
CA LEU A 502 -29.38 -15.58 -35.04
C LEU A 502 -29.23 -16.94 -34.37
N ASP A 503 -28.11 -17.65 -34.61
CA ASP A 503 -27.86 -18.93 -33.93
C ASP A 503 -27.73 -18.72 -32.39
N PRO A 504 -28.41 -19.54 -31.57
CA PRO A 504 -28.33 -19.48 -30.10
C PRO A 504 -26.92 -19.45 -29.52
N LYS A 505 -25.94 -20.12 -30.16
CA LYS A 505 -24.56 -20.22 -29.67
C LYS A 505 -23.65 -19.07 -30.11
N THR A 506 -24.09 -18.25 -31.06
CA THR A 506 -23.31 -17.14 -31.61
C THR A 506 -23.11 -16.05 -30.56
N ALA A 507 -21.85 -15.62 -30.41
CA ALA A 507 -21.43 -14.62 -29.43
C ALA A 507 -21.61 -13.19 -30.00
N ILE A 508 -22.79 -12.60 -29.76
CA ILE A 508 -23.09 -11.21 -30.12
C ILE A 508 -22.16 -10.25 -29.35
N ASP A 509 -21.56 -9.27 -30.03
CA ASP A 509 -20.77 -8.25 -29.32
C ASP A 509 -21.67 -7.35 -28.46
N LEU A 510 -21.50 -7.48 -27.14
CA LEU A 510 -22.18 -6.66 -26.15
C LEU A 510 -21.37 -5.43 -25.73
N THR A 511 -20.23 -5.12 -26.35
CA THR A 511 -19.33 -4.03 -25.91
C THR A 511 -19.99 -2.67 -26.01
N GLY A 512 -20.69 -2.38 -27.12
CA GLY A 512 -21.49 -1.16 -27.25
C GLY A 512 -22.59 -1.05 -26.16
N PHE A 513 -23.32 -2.14 -25.93
CA PHE A 513 -24.37 -2.20 -24.89
C PHE A 513 -23.80 -2.04 -23.47
N LYS A 514 -22.66 -2.67 -23.16
CA LYS A 514 -21.94 -2.54 -21.88
C LYS A 514 -21.51 -1.09 -21.66
N ASN A 515 -20.95 -0.42 -22.67
CA ASN A 515 -20.54 0.98 -22.58
C ASN A 515 -21.74 1.90 -22.33
N ILE A 516 -22.85 1.70 -23.06
CA ILE A 516 -24.10 2.45 -22.85
C ILE A 516 -24.66 2.21 -21.44
N LYS A 517 -24.65 0.96 -20.95
CA LYS A 517 -25.09 0.62 -19.58
C LYS A 517 -24.23 1.30 -18.52
N VAL A 518 -22.90 1.23 -18.64
CA VAL A 518 -21.96 1.87 -17.70
C VAL A 518 -22.14 3.39 -17.69
N LEU A 519 -22.25 4.01 -18.86
CA LEU A 519 -22.51 5.46 -18.96
C LEU A 519 -23.85 5.84 -18.30
N LYS A 520 -24.89 5.02 -18.48
CA LYS A 520 -26.20 5.25 -17.87
C LYS A 520 -26.20 5.02 -16.36
N GLU A 521 -25.45 4.05 -15.85
CA GLU A 521 -25.20 3.90 -14.41
C GLU A 521 -24.41 5.07 -13.83
N GLN A 522 -23.43 5.61 -14.55
CA GLN A 522 -22.71 6.82 -14.14
C GLN A 522 -23.62 8.05 -14.11
N GLN A 523 -24.49 8.22 -15.11
CA GLN A 523 -25.54 9.25 -15.13
C GLN A 523 -26.45 9.14 -13.90
N TYR A 524 -27.00 7.94 -13.61
CA TYR A 524 -27.83 7.75 -12.43
C TYR A 524 -27.07 7.97 -11.10
N ARG A 525 -25.76 7.66 -11.03
CA ARG A 525 -24.95 7.97 -9.83
C ARG A 525 -24.74 9.48 -9.67
N ALA A 526 -24.49 10.22 -10.76
CA ALA A 526 -24.36 11.68 -10.73
C ALA A 526 -25.69 12.37 -10.41
N GLU A 527 -26.79 11.94 -11.02
CA GLU A 527 -28.15 12.40 -10.75
C GLU A 527 -28.53 12.20 -9.28
N ASN A 528 -28.32 10.99 -8.74
CA ASN A 528 -28.54 10.72 -7.32
C ASN A 528 -27.66 11.60 -6.40
N GLN A 529 -26.40 11.89 -6.77
CA GLN A 529 -25.55 12.80 -5.98
C GLN A 529 -26.04 14.26 -6.01
N VAL A 530 -26.62 14.72 -7.12
CA VAL A 530 -27.26 16.05 -7.19
C VAL A 530 -28.52 16.07 -6.33
N LEU A 531 -29.39 15.06 -6.47
CA LEU A 531 -30.62 14.92 -5.70
C LEU A 531 -30.34 14.78 -4.18
N SER A 532 -29.29 14.08 -3.77
CA SER A 532 -28.88 14.02 -2.35
C SER A 532 -28.50 15.40 -1.82
N LYS A 533 -27.72 16.19 -2.57
CA LYS A 533 -27.34 17.56 -2.17
C LYS A 533 -28.53 18.52 -2.15
N GLU A 534 -29.48 18.36 -3.07
CA GLU A 534 -30.72 19.12 -3.07
C GLU A 534 -31.59 18.76 -1.85
N VAL A 535 -31.70 17.47 -1.50
CA VAL A 535 -32.36 17.02 -0.26
C VAL A 535 -31.65 17.56 0.99
N GLU A 536 -30.32 17.54 1.05
CA GLU A 536 -29.54 18.12 2.16
C GLU A 536 -29.80 19.63 2.30
N SER A 537 -29.80 20.38 1.19
CA SER A 537 -30.12 21.82 1.18
C SER A 537 -31.56 22.09 1.64
N LEU A 538 -32.53 21.30 1.17
CA LEU A 538 -33.93 21.40 1.57
C LEU A 538 -34.15 20.99 3.04
N GLU A 539 -33.36 20.05 3.57
CA GLU A 539 -33.32 19.71 4.99
C GLU A 539 -32.75 20.86 5.84
N GLU A 540 -31.67 21.51 5.39
CA GLU A 540 -31.13 22.71 6.05
C GLU A 540 -32.12 23.88 6.05
N GLU A 541 -32.77 24.16 4.92
CA GLU A 541 -33.84 25.16 4.82
C GLU A 541 -35.01 24.83 5.74
N ARG A 542 -35.51 23.59 5.72
CA ARG A 542 -36.54 23.06 6.63
C ARG A 542 -36.14 23.24 8.09
N ILE A 543 -34.89 22.96 8.45
CA ILE A 543 -34.35 23.14 9.79
C ILE A 543 -34.28 24.62 10.16
N ASN A 544 -33.88 25.50 9.24
CA ASN A 544 -33.77 26.93 9.46
C ASN A 544 -35.15 27.61 9.58
N LEU A 545 -36.12 27.24 8.73
CA LEU A 545 -37.52 27.62 8.88
C LEU A 545 -38.10 27.11 10.22
N LYS A 546 -37.79 25.87 10.63
CA LYS A 546 -38.18 25.33 11.95
C LYS A 546 -37.46 26.02 13.13
N LYS A 547 -36.30 26.67 12.93
CA LYS A 547 -35.68 27.59 13.91
C LYS A 547 -36.42 28.93 13.93
N GLN A 548 -36.72 29.53 12.78
CA GLN A 548 -37.46 30.80 12.66
C GLN A 548 -38.86 30.71 13.27
N ILE A 549 -39.64 29.68 12.92
CA ILE A 549 -40.98 29.43 13.49
C ILE A 549 -40.91 29.31 15.02
N ARG A 550 -39.90 28.65 15.59
CA ARG A 550 -39.70 28.57 17.05
C ARG A 550 -39.36 29.93 17.67
N LYS A 551 -38.54 30.76 17.02
CA LYS A 551 -38.30 32.16 17.46
C LYS A 551 -39.58 32.98 17.44
N LEU A 552 -40.32 32.96 16.33
CA LEU A 552 -41.57 33.71 16.17
C LEU A 552 -42.66 33.24 17.15
N ALA A 553 -42.76 31.95 17.42
CA ALA A 553 -43.66 31.40 18.44
C ALA A 553 -43.26 31.84 19.86
N GLN A 554 -41.95 31.83 20.18
CA GLN A 554 -41.45 32.31 21.47
C GLN A 554 -41.67 33.83 21.63
N GLU A 555 -41.50 34.61 20.56
CA GLU A 555 -41.80 36.05 20.57
C GLU A 555 -43.30 36.34 20.70
N LYS A 556 -44.17 35.64 19.96
CA LYS A 556 -45.62 35.74 20.14
C LYS A 556 -46.03 35.37 21.57
N GLY A 557 -45.51 34.27 22.12
CA GLY A 557 -45.75 33.84 23.50
C GLY A 557 -45.29 34.88 24.53
N LYS A 558 -44.08 35.46 24.36
CA LYS A 558 -43.60 36.57 25.19
C LYS A 558 -44.51 37.79 25.11
N ARG A 559 -44.89 38.23 23.91
CA ARG A 559 -45.78 39.38 23.70
C ARG A 559 -47.16 39.15 24.32
N ALA A 560 -47.75 37.97 24.14
CA ALA A 560 -49.03 37.60 24.73
C ALA A 560 -48.98 37.55 26.27
N ALA A 561 -47.92 36.98 26.85
CA ALA A 561 -47.69 37.00 28.31
C ALA A 561 -47.54 38.43 28.84
N CYS A 562 -46.83 39.32 28.13
CA CYS A 562 -46.75 40.75 28.47
C CYS A 562 -48.09 41.50 28.30
N LEU A 563 -49.02 40.98 27.50
CA LEU A 563 -50.37 41.51 27.30
C LEU A 563 -51.42 40.85 28.22
N GLY A 564 -51.02 39.91 29.08
CA GLY A 564 -51.92 39.19 29.99
C GLY A 564 -52.89 38.20 29.31
N LEU A 565 -52.68 37.91 28.02
CA LEU A 565 -53.53 37.00 27.26
C LEU A 565 -53.30 35.54 27.68
N THR A 566 -54.38 34.80 27.88
CA THR A 566 -54.33 33.38 28.27
C THR A 566 -54.06 32.47 27.07
N ALA A 567 -53.86 31.17 27.34
CA ALA A 567 -53.59 30.18 26.31
C ALA A 567 -54.75 30.04 25.29
N ASP A 568 -55.99 30.26 25.73
CA ASP A 568 -57.18 30.17 24.87
C ASP A 568 -57.36 31.43 24.01
N ASP A 569 -57.07 32.62 24.55
CA ASP A 569 -57.05 33.89 23.78
C ASP A 569 -56.04 33.83 22.62
N LEU A 570 -54.89 33.19 22.86
CA LEU A 570 -53.86 32.97 21.84
C LEU A 570 -54.36 32.11 20.68
N ASN A 571 -55.11 31.03 20.99
CA ASN A 571 -55.65 30.11 19.98
C ASN A 571 -56.75 30.77 19.12
N LEU A 572 -57.49 31.74 19.67
CA LEU A 572 -58.51 32.51 18.95
C LEU A 572 -57.93 33.51 17.92
N SER A 573 -56.63 33.79 17.98
CA SER A 573 -55.94 34.77 17.09
C SER A 573 -55.29 34.16 15.84
N VAL A 574 -55.44 32.86 15.62
CA VAL A 574 -54.94 32.14 14.44
C VAL A 574 -56.14 31.61 13.66
N ASP A 575 -56.29 32.05 12.40
CA ASP A 575 -57.42 31.67 11.54
C ASP A 575 -57.69 30.16 11.56
N SER A 576 -58.96 29.80 11.78
CA SER A 576 -59.40 28.46 12.17
C SER A 576 -58.79 27.33 11.31
N PRO A 577 -58.31 26.23 11.92
CA PRO A 577 -57.54 25.19 11.23
C PRO A 577 -58.33 24.37 10.19
N GLU A 578 -59.61 24.67 9.95
CA GLU A 578 -60.43 24.06 8.90
C GLU A 578 -60.04 24.56 7.50
N ASP A 579 -59.70 25.84 7.36
CA ASP A 579 -59.35 26.43 6.05
C ASP A 579 -57.94 26.05 5.56
N GLN A 580 -57.10 25.52 6.46
CA GLN A 580 -55.86 24.86 6.07
C GLN A 580 -56.06 23.39 5.67
N LYS A 581 -57.10 22.70 6.18
CA LYS A 581 -57.45 21.35 5.72
C LYS A 581 -57.99 21.39 4.29
N SER A 582 -58.84 22.36 3.96
CA SER A 582 -59.37 22.53 2.59
C SER A 582 -58.25 22.79 1.57
N LYS A 583 -57.32 23.70 1.89
CA LYS A 583 -56.13 24.00 1.06
C LYS A 583 -55.17 22.81 0.95
N LYS A 584 -54.82 22.13 2.06
CA LYS A 584 -53.95 20.93 2.01
C LYS A 584 -54.56 19.81 1.17
N LYS A 585 -55.88 19.56 1.26
CA LYS A 585 -56.54 18.52 0.48
C LYS A 585 -56.49 18.82 -1.02
N LYS A 586 -56.68 20.09 -1.42
CA LYS A 586 -56.47 20.54 -2.82
C LYS A 586 -55.01 20.40 -3.28
N LEU A 587 -54.04 20.73 -2.43
CA LEU A 587 -52.63 20.60 -2.78
C LEU A 587 -52.24 19.12 -2.98
N SER A 588 -52.69 18.22 -2.10
CA SER A 588 -52.46 16.77 -2.26
C SER A 588 -53.12 16.19 -3.51
N SER A 589 -54.30 16.67 -3.92
CA SER A 589 -54.90 16.24 -5.19
C SER A 589 -54.17 16.80 -6.41
N SER A 590 -53.63 18.02 -6.35
CA SER A 590 -52.84 18.60 -7.45
C SER A 590 -51.53 17.82 -7.64
N ILE A 591 -50.79 17.57 -6.55
CA ILE A 591 -49.54 16.80 -6.58
C ILE A 591 -49.78 15.37 -7.08
N ALA A 592 -50.89 14.73 -6.71
CA ALA A 592 -51.26 13.40 -7.22
C ALA A 592 -51.63 13.41 -8.71
N LEU A 593 -52.20 14.51 -9.23
CA LEU A 593 -52.45 14.70 -10.66
C LEU A 593 -51.15 14.96 -11.43
N ASP A 594 -50.28 15.83 -10.95
CA ASP A 594 -48.97 16.09 -11.56
C ASP A 594 -48.10 14.82 -11.63
N HIS A 595 -48.13 13.99 -10.57
CA HIS A 595 -47.40 12.72 -10.57
C HIS A 595 -47.99 11.70 -11.56
N SER A 596 -49.32 11.67 -11.74
CA SER A 596 -49.94 10.77 -12.72
C SER A 596 -49.73 11.24 -14.16
N GLU A 597 -49.83 12.54 -14.44
CA GLU A 597 -49.45 13.11 -15.74
C GLU A 597 -47.96 12.89 -16.04
N GLY A 598 -47.08 13.04 -15.05
CA GLY A 598 -45.65 12.77 -15.17
C GLY A 598 -45.38 11.32 -15.58
N MET A 599 -45.99 10.36 -14.89
CA MET A 599 -45.87 8.93 -15.22
C MET A 599 -46.46 8.58 -16.60
N VAL A 600 -47.60 9.17 -16.98
CA VAL A 600 -48.18 8.99 -18.32
C VAL A 600 -47.27 9.58 -19.41
N LYS A 601 -46.73 10.79 -19.21
CA LYS A 601 -45.78 11.42 -20.16
C LYS A 601 -44.48 10.60 -20.29
N LEU A 602 -43.96 10.05 -19.19
CA LEU A 602 -42.82 9.15 -19.22
C LEU A 602 -43.13 7.87 -20.02
N THR A 603 -44.30 7.28 -19.78
CA THR A 603 -44.76 6.05 -20.46
C THR A 603 -44.93 6.27 -21.97
N VAL A 604 -45.53 7.40 -22.37
CA VAL A 604 -45.70 7.78 -23.78
C VAL A 604 -44.35 8.10 -24.44
N MET A 605 -43.40 8.73 -23.74
CA MET A 605 -42.04 8.94 -24.27
C MET A 605 -41.26 7.62 -24.45
N ILE A 606 -41.40 6.66 -23.53
CA ILE A 606 -40.79 5.33 -23.66
C ILE A 606 -41.41 4.58 -24.84
N TYR A 607 -42.74 4.61 -24.99
CA TYR A 607 -43.44 3.96 -26.10
C TYR A 607 -43.07 4.56 -27.46
N ASN A 608 -42.99 5.90 -27.56
CA ASN A 608 -42.65 6.58 -28.80
C ASN A 608 -41.15 6.47 -29.16
N LYS A 609 -40.24 6.35 -28.19
CA LYS A 609 -38.81 6.07 -28.48
C LYS A 609 -38.54 4.67 -29.00
N ASN A 610 -39.44 3.72 -28.75
CA ASN A 610 -39.29 2.32 -29.18
C ASN A 610 -39.91 2.02 -30.55
N LYS A 611 -40.49 3.02 -31.23
CA LYS A 611 -40.86 2.89 -32.65
C LYS A 611 -39.66 3.20 -33.55
N LEU A 612 -39.04 2.14 -34.07
CA LEU A 612 -38.31 2.20 -35.33
C LEU A 612 -39.28 2.57 -36.47
N PRO A 613 -38.83 3.28 -37.53
CA PRO A 613 -39.64 3.48 -38.72
C PRO A 613 -39.77 2.16 -39.50
N ASP A 614 -40.98 1.87 -40.01
CA ASP A 614 -41.20 0.73 -40.90
C ASP A 614 -40.41 0.90 -42.22
N PRO A 615 -39.65 -0.11 -42.67
CA PRO A 615 -38.98 -0.08 -43.97
C PRO A 615 -39.96 -0.39 -45.12
N ASN A 616 -40.00 0.51 -46.09
CA ASN A 616 -40.45 0.28 -47.47
C ASN A 616 -39.21 0.35 -48.38
#